data_AF-A0A9X7W474-F1
#
_entry.id   AF-A0A9X7W474-F1
#
_cell.length_a   1.000
_cell.length_b   1.000
_cell.length_c   1.000
_cell.angle_alpha   90.00
_cell.angle_beta   90.00
_cell.angle_gamma   90.00
#
_symmetry.space_group_name_H-M   'P 1'
#
loop_
_entity.id
_entity.type
_entity.pdbx_description
1 polymer ?
#
loop_
_entity_poly.entity_id
_entity_poly.type
_entity_poly.pdbx_seq_one_letter_code
_entity_poly.pdbx_strand_id
1 'polypeptide(L)'
;MLGGIVFSGIPKEAKAQTQTIYNTAMPSVIRVAIRSNNDPWGPILWVQTVGFQEYCSDVLPNEWMPSWSPEALRAGAIAIKMYAWYCTLHPTTESGFTYDVDNTTNFQMYKYMSGTPITNQAIQQTWNLAYAPPNGEIVQLEYRSGWLDTANWVFVGSNIMSQWGTEYLGNIARLTYSQILNMYYPGYVIHGI
;
A
#
# COMPACT_ATOMS: atom_id res chain seq x y z
N MET A 1 -35.72 -25.23 50.31
CA MET A 1 -34.46 -24.53 49.98
C MET A 1 -34.42 -24.38 48.46
N LEU A 2 -34.61 -23.15 47.95
CA LEU A 2 -34.51 -22.87 46.51
C LEU A 2 -33.03 -22.79 46.11
N GLY A 3 -32.64 -23.59 45.11
CA GLY A 3 -31.31 -23.56 44.52
C GLY A 3 -31.14 -22.34 43.62
N GLY A 4 -30.10 -21.54 43.91
CA GLY A 4 -29.71 -20.39 43.09
C GLY A 4 -28.94 -20.85 41.85
N ILE A 5 -29.43 -20.46 40.67
CA ILE A 5 -28.72 -20.60 39.41
C ILE A 5 -27.65 -19.50 39.36
N VAL A 6 -26.39 -19.90 39.27
CA VAL A 6 -25.26 -19.00 39.04
C VAL A 6 -25.20 -18.72 37.54
N PHE A 7 -25.51 -17.49 37.13
CA PHE A 7 -25.23 -17.03 35.76
C PHE A 7 -23.73 -16.79 35.63
N SER A 8 -23.02 -17.70 34.96
CA SER A 8 -21.66 -17.44 34.49
C SER A 8 -21.71 -16.35 33.42
N GLY A 9 -21.02 -15.23 33.67
CA GLY A 9 -20.94 -14.13 32.72
C GLY A 9 -20.39 -14.59 31.37
N ILE A 10 -21.07 -14.20 30.29
CA ILE A 10 -20.58 -14.35 28.92
C ILE A 10 -19.23 -13.61 28.82
N PRO A 11 -18.15 -14.22 28.32
CA PRO A 11 -16.90 -13.50 28.08
C PRO A 11 -17.16 -12.31 27.16
N LYS A 12 -16.77 -11.11 27.57
CA LYS A 12 -16.69 -9.97 26.64
C LYS A 12 -15.70 -10.35 25.55
N GLU A 13 -16.16 -10.41 24.30
CA GLU A 13 -15.27 -10.51 23.14
C GLU A 13 -14.21 -9.41 23.23
N ALA A 14 -12.95 -9.81 23.32
CA ALA A 14 -11.83 -8.88 23.22
C ALA A 14 -11.84 -8.33 21.80
N LYS A 15 -12.03 -7.02 21.64
CA LYS A 15 -11.82 -6.37 20.33
C LYS A 15 -10.38 -6.67 19.91
N ALA A 16 -10.21 -7.17 18.69
CA ALA A 16 -8.88 -7.35 18.10
C ALA A 16 -8.10 -6.03 18.24
N GLN A 17 -6.87 -6.12 18.70
CA GLN A 17 -5.99 -4.95 18.82
C GLN A 17 -5.67 -4.42 17.43
N THR A 18 -5.83 -3.10 17.23
CA THR A 18 -5.46 -2.42 15.99
C THR A 18 -3.98 -2.69 15.64
N GLN A 19 -3.72 -3.12 14.40
CA GLN A 19 -2.37 -3.28 13.88
C GLN A 19 -1.75 -1.91 13.60
N THR A 20 -0.57 -1.70 14.16
CA THR A 20 0.21 -0.47 14.05
C THR A 20 1.63 -0.80 13.62
N ILE A 21 2.35 0.17 13.09
CA ILE A 21 3.76 0.06 12.74
C ILE A 21 4.68 -0.26 13.94
N TYR A 22 4.19 -0.09 15.17
CA TYR A 22 4.95 -0.35 16.40
C TYR A 22 4.78 -1.77 16.94
N ASN A 23 3.66 -2.43 16.63
CA ASN A 23 3.33 -3.78 17.11
C ASN A 23 3.23 -4.82 15.99
N THR A 24 3.39 -4.39 14.74
CA THR A 24 3.33 -5.22 13.56
C THR A 24 4.63 -5.03 12.79
N ALA A 25 5.36 -6.11 12.55
CA ALA A 25 6.57 -6.03 11.73
C ALA A 25 6.19 -5.80 10.27
N MET A 26 7.05 -5.08 9.53
CA MET A 26 6.95 -5.05 8.08
C MET A 26 7.07 -6.48 7.52
N PRO A 27 6.23 -6.90 6.56
CA PRO A 27 6.25 -8.26 6.05
C PRO A 27 7.60 -8.57 5.41
N SER A 28 8.11 -9.78 5.62
CA SER A 28 9.29 -10.26 4.88
C SER A 28 8.91 -10.74 3.48
N VAL A 29 7.67 -11.18 3.30
CA VAL A 29 7.13 -11.71 2.05
C VAL A 29 5.69 -11.24 1.83
N ILE A 30 5.23 -11.34 0.58
CA ILE A 30 3.84 -11.13 0.16
C ILE A 30 3.42 -12.22 -0.81
N ARG A 31 2.16 -12.65 -0.70
CA ARG A 31 1.54 -13.67 -1.56
C ARG A 31 0.79 -12.98 -2.69
N VAL A 32 1.29 -13.16 -3.91
CA VAL A 32 0.74 -12.57 -5.13
C VAL A 32 0.00 -13.65 -5.92
N ALA A 33 -1.31 -13.50 -6.09
CA ALA A 33 -2.06 -14.30 -7.06
C ALA A 33 -1.68 -13.91 -8.48
N ILE A 34 -1.26 -14.88 -9.29
CA ILE A 34 -0.93 -14.67 -10.69
C ILE A 34 -2.15 -15.03 -11.54
N ARG A 35 -2.83 -14.00 -12.05
CA ARG A 35 -3.93 -14.13 -13.01
C ARG A 35 -3.40 -14.25 -14.43
N SER A 36 -4.08 -15.04 -15.24
CA SER A 36 -3.75 -15.20 -16.66
C SER A 36 -3.75 -13.85 -17.39
N ASN A 37 -2.73 -13.61 -18.23
CA ASN A 37 -2.62 -12.41 -19.07
C ASN A 37 -2.62 -11.06 -18.31
N ASN A 38 -2.38 -11.06 -16.99
CA ASN A 38 -2.58 -9.89 -16.12
C ASN A 38 -3.99 -9.28 -16.23
N ASP A 39 -5.00 -10.13 -16.48
CA ASP A 39 -6.40 -9.74 -16.61
C ASP A 39 -7.09 -9.73 -15.23
N PRO A 40 -7.66 -8.59 -14.78
CA PRO A 40 -8.45 -8.50 -13.55
C PRO A 40 -9.60 -9.51 -13.44
N TRP A 41 -10.13 -9.96 -14.58
CA TRP A 41 -11.20 -10.96 -14.66
C TRP A 41 -10.71 -12.36 -15.03
N GLY A 42 -9.41 -12.51 -15.28
CA GLY A 42 -8.79 -13.79 -15.61
C GLY A 42 -8.73 -14.73 -14.40
N PRO A 43 -8.75 -16.06 -14.63
CA PRO A 43 -8.57 -17.03 -13.56
C PRO A 43 -7.21 -16.86 -12.87
N ILE A 44 -7.19 -17.13 -11.56
CA ILE A 44 -5.96 -17.30 -10.79
C ILE A 44 -5.31 -18.62 -11.21
N LEU A 45 -4.07 -18.56 -11.69
CA LEU A 45 -3.30 -19.72 -12.14
C LEU A 45 -2.53 -20.36 -10.97
N TRP A 46 -1.89 -19.53 -10.14
CA TRP A 46 -1.21 -19.93 -8.91
C TRP A 46 -1.01 -18.72 -7.97
N VAL A 47 -0.53 -18.96 -6.75
CA VAL A 47 -0.09 -17.93 -5.81
C VAL A 47 1.42 -18.01 -5.63
N GLN A 48 2.13 -16.93 -5.94
CA GLN A 48 3.57 -16.78 -5.77
C GLN A 48 3.88 -16.11 -4.44
N THR A 49 4.86 -16.61 -3.69
CA THR A 49 5.42 -15.89 -2.52
C THR A 49 6.64 -15.11 -2.99
N VAL A 50 6.66 -13.80 -2.75
CA VAL A 50 7.68 -12.85 -3.22
C VAL A 50 8.26 -12.11 -2.02
N GLY A 51 9.56 -11.77 -2.03
CA GLY A 51 10.13 -10.88 -1.01
C GLY A 51 9.40 -9.54 -1.01
N PHE A 52 9.07 -9.00 0.16
CA PHE A 52 8.21 -7.81 0.22
C PHE A 52 8.85 -6.56 -0.43
N GLN A 53 10.16 -6.38 -0.25
CA GLN A 53 10.91 -5.30 -0.90
C GLN A 53 11.05 -5.51 -2.41
N GLU A 54 11.21 -6.75 -2.84
CA GLU A 54 11.28 -7.13 -4.25
C GLU A 54 9.95 -6.85 -4.94
N TYR A 55 8.83 -7.23 -4.31
CA TYR A 55 7.49 -6.89 -4.76
C TYR A 55 7.32 -5.38 -4.93
N CYS A 56 7.67 -4.57 -3.93
CA CYS A 56 7.57 -3.12 -4.03
C CYS A 56 8.45 -2.56 -5.17
N SER A 57 9.65 -3.12 -5.37
CA SER A 57 10.56 -2.74 -6.46
C SER A 57 9.98 -3.06 -7.85
N ASP A 58 9.26 -4.18 -7.97
CA ASP A 58 8.59 -4.63 -9.19
C ASP A 58 7.21 -3.97 -9.42
N VAL A 59 6.59 -3.40 -8.39
CA VAL A 59 5.33 -2.63 -8.54
C VAL A 59 5.60 -1.20 -8.95
N LEU A 60 6.56 -0.52 -8.32
CA LEU A 60 6.78 0.92 -8.53
C LEU A 60 6.88 1.34 -10.01
N PRO A 61 7.68 0.70 -10.89
CA PRO A 61 7.80 1.13 -12.29
C PRO A 61 6.53 0.93 -13.12
N ASN A 62 5.56 0.18 -12.62
CA ASN A 62 4.29 -0.08 -13.30
C ASN A 62 3.15 0.83 -12.82
N GLU A 63 3.31 1.44 -11.65
CA GLU A 63 2.36 2.39 -11.06
C GLU A 63 2.84 3.85 -11.20
N TRP A 64 4.15 4.06 -11.11
CA TRP A 64 4.81 5.34 -11.36
C TRP A 64 5.83 5.18 -12.49
N MET A 65 5.74 6.02 -13.52
CA MET A 65 6.65 5.90 -14.65
C MET A 65 8.09 6.22 -14.20
N PRO A 66 9.10 5.40 -14.57
CA PRO A 66 10.48 5.63 -14.16
C PRO A 66 11.08 6.99 -14.57
N SER A 67 10.48 7.67 -15.57
CA SER A 67 10.88 9.00 -16.04
C SER A 67 10.33 10.15 -15.20
N TRP A 68 9.43 9.89 -14.24
CA TRP A 68 8.85 10.91 -13.38
C TRP A 68 9.87 11.43 -12.36
N SER A 69 9.56 12.59 -11.81
CA SER A 69 10.38 13.30 -10.84
C SER A 69 10.74 12.42 -9.63
N PRO A 70 11.97 12.55 -9.08
CA PRO A 70 12.40 11.76 -7.92
C PRO A 70 11.51 11.88 -6.68
N GLU A 71 10.82 13.02 -6.52
CA GLU A 71 9.88 13.25 -5.43
C GLU A 71 8.56 12.49 -5.64
N ALA A 72 8.07 12.42 -6.88
CA ALA A 72 6.92 11.60 -7.24
C ALA A 72 7.21 10.10 -7.02
N LEU A 73 8.39 9.63 -7.44
CA LEU A 73 8.79 8.24 -7.23
C LEU A 73 8.91 7.86 -5.74
N ARG A 74 9.42 8.76 -4.89
CA ARG A 74 9.48 8.52 -3.44
C ARG A 74 8.11 8.55 -2.77
N ALA A 75 7.21 9.43 -3.18
CA ALA A 75 5.84 9.43 -2.69
C ALA A 75 5.11 8.14 -3.11
N GLY A 76 5.25 7.73 -4.38
CA GLY A 76 4.74 6.46 -4.90
C GLY A 76 5.30 5.26 -4.15
N ALA A 77 6.61 5.22 -3.91
CA ALA A 77 7.28 4.15 -3.16
C ALA A 77 6.68 3.93 -1.76
N ILE A 78 6.37 5.01 -1.04
CA ILE A 78 5.73 4.95 0.27
C ILE A 78 4.29 4.44 0.14
N ALA A 79 3.51 4.97 -0.79
CA ALA A 79 2.12 4.57 -0.96
C ALA A 79 1.99 3.10 -1.35
N ILE A 80 2.78 2.61 -2.31
CA ILE A 80 2.69 1.21 -2.71
C ILE A 80 3.08 0.26 -1.57
N LYS A 81 4.07 0.64 -0.76
CA LYS A 81 4.51 -0.17 0.38
C LYS A 81 3.45 -0.23 1.47
N MET A 82 2.83 0.91 1.81
CA MET A 82 1.78 0.95 2.83
C MET A 82 0.51 0.22 2.35
N TYR A 83 0.14 0.37 1.08
CA TYR A 83 -0.94 -0.40 0.46
C TYR A 83 -0.67 -1.91 0.59
N ALA A 84 0.50 -2.37 0.13
CA ALA A 84 0.87 -3.79 0.15
C ALA A 84 0.95 -4.34 1.59
N TRP A 85 1.50 -3.56 2.53
CA TRP A 85 1.56 -3.95 3.94
C TRP A 85 0.15 -4.14 4.50
N TYR A 86 -0.75 -3.19 4.27
CA TYR A 86 -2.16 -3.33 4.66
C TYR A 86 -2.79 -4.61 4.08
N CYS A 87 -2.56 -4.91 2.80
CA CYS A 87 -3.07 -6.11 2.16
C CYS A 87 -2.57 -7.42 2.80
N THR A 88 -1.32 -7.48 3.29
CA THR A 88 -0.83 -8.67 4.02
C THR A 88 -1.58 -8.94 5.33
N LEU A 89 -2.21 -7.91 5.91
CA LEU A 89 -3.03 -8.02 7.12
C LEU A 89 -4.49 -8.35 6.79
N HIS A 90 -4.88 -8.24 5.52
CA HIS A 90 -6.26 -8.41 5.03
C HIS A 90 -6.29 -9.33 3.80
N PRO A 91 -5.84 -10.59 3.92
CA PRO A 91 -5.75 -11.48 2.77
C PRO A 91 -7.12 -11.83 2.19
N THR A 92 -7.16 -11.99 0.88
CA THR A 92 -8.35 -12.40 0.12
C THR A 92 -8.32 -13.90 -0.14
N THR A 93 -9.50 -14.54 -0.15
CA THR A 93 -9.65 -15.92 -0.62
C THR A 93 -10.63 -15.98 -1.79
N GLU A 94 -10.16 -16.42 -2.95
CA GLU A 94 -10.93 -16.55 -4.19
C GLU A 94 -10.61 -17.89 -4.87
N SER A 95 -11.63 -18.63 -5.30
CA SER A 95 -11.45 -19.88 -6.05
C SER A 95 -10.52 -20.91 -5.37
N GLY A 96 -10.49 -20.93 -4.04
CA GLY A 96 -9.64 -21.83 -3.24
C GLY A 96 -8.20 -21.33 -3.01
N PHE A 97 -7.83 -20.18 -3.55
CA PHE A 97 -6.53 -19.54 -3.32
C PHE A 97 -6.64 -18.46 -2.25
N THR A 98 -5.71 -18.44 -1.29
CA THR A 98 -5.56 -17.33 -0.34
C THR A 98 -4.28 -16.54 -0.65
N TYR A 99 -4.42 -15.24 -0.86
CA TYR A 99 -3.35 -14.34 -1.29
C TYR A 99 -3.54 -12.95 -0.68
N ASP A 100 -2.50 -12.12 -0.71
CA ASP A 100 -2.53 -10.77 -0.16
C ASP A 100 -2.92 -9.76 -1.24
N VAL A 101 -2.39 -9.94 -2.45
CA VAL A 101 -2.62 -9.10 -3.64
C VAL A 101 -2.66 -9.97 -4.91
N ASP A 102 -3.15 -9.44 -6.03
CA ASP A 102 -2.96 -10.05 -7.35
C ASP A 102 -2.02 -9.21 -8.24
N ASN A 103 -1.63 -9.74 -9.40
CA ASN A 103 -0.72 -9.11 -10.36
C ASN A 103 -1.37 -8.04 -11.26
N THR A 104 -2.57 -7.56 -10.93
CA THR A 104 -3.38 -6.70 -11.79
C THR A 104 -3.74 -5.39 -11.10
N THR A 105 -4.46 -4.52 -11.81
CA THR A 105 -4.95 -3.25 -11.27
C THR A 105 -6.05 -3.40 -10.22
N ASN A 106 -6.51 -4.62 -9.91
CA ASN A 106 -7.39 -4.86 -8.75
C ASN A 106 -6.69 -4.49 -7.44
N PHE A 107 -5.37 -4.66 -7.39
CA PHE A 107 -4.53 -4.26 -6.26
C PHE A 107 -3.48 -3.26 -6.75
N GLN A 108 -2.37 -3.79 -7.26
CA GLN A 108 -1.26 -3.02 -7.80
C GLN A 108 -0.64 -3.81 -8.95
N MET A 109 -0.29 -3.14 -10.04
CA MET A 109 0.27 -3.78 -11.23
C MET A 109 1.66 -4.36 -10.95
N TYR A 110 1.72 -5.62 -10.53
CA TYR A 110 2.98 -6.35 -10.31
C TYR A 110 3.44 -7.06 -11.58
N LYS A 111 4.71 -6.83 -11.95
CA LYS A 111 5.40 -7.57 -13.01
C LYS A 111 6.77 -8.01 -12.52
N TYR A 112 6.97 -9.32 -12.47
CA TYR A 112 8.22 -9.93 -12.00
C TYR A 112 9.45 -9.39 -12.76
N MET A 113 10.49 -9.02 -12.01
CA MET A 113 11.75 -8.47 -12.51
C MET A 113 11.59 -7.21 -13.39
N SER A 114 10.60 -6.38 -13.08
CA SER A 114 10.38 -5.12 -13.79
C SER A 114 11.01 -3.90 -13.10
N GLY A 115 11.56 -4.08 -11.90
CA GLY A 115 12.31 -3.06 -11.19
C GLY A 115 13.38 -2.38 -12.05
N THR A 116 13.51 -1.07 -11.93
CA THR A 116 14.50 -0.25 -12.64
C THR A 116 15.47 0.41 -11.66
N PRO A 117 16.69 0.80 -12.05
CA PRO A 117 17.62 1.45 -11.12
C PRO A 117 17.03 2.67 -10.40
N ILE A 118 16.27 3.52 -11.11
CA ILE A 118 15.70 4.75 -10.56
C ILE A 118 14.56 4.45 -9.58
N THR A 119 13.67 3.52 -9.93
CA THR A 119 12.56 3.13 -9.03
C THR A 119 13.09 2.36 -7.81
N ASN A 120 14.07 1.48 -7.99
CA ASN A 120 14.70 0.74 -6.89
C ASN A 120 15.39 1.71 -5.92
N GLN A 121 16.03 2.77 -6.42
CA GLN A 121 16.60 3.81 -5.57
C GLN A 121 15.53 4.51 -4.72
N ALA A 122 14.36 4.85 -5.29
CA ALA A 122 13.26 5.46 -4.54
C ALA A 122 12.70 4.52 -3.45
N ILE A 123 12.60 3.21 -3.74
CA ILE A 123 12.24 2.19 -2.74
C ILE A 123 13.27 2.14 -1.62
N GLN A 124 14.56 2.06 -1.95
CA GLN A 124 15.64 1.99 -0.95
C GLN A 124 15.67 3.23 -0.04
N GLN A 125 15.50 4.42 -0.62
CA GLN A 125 15.52 5.69 0.12
C GLN A 125 14.35 5.84 1.10
N THR A 126 13.24 5.14 0.87
CA THR A 126 12.02 5.23 1.68
C THR A 126 11.72 3.93 2.45
N TRP A 127 12.61 2.94 2.40
CA TRP A 127 12.34 1.60 2.92
C TRP A 127 12.04 1.60 4.43
N ASN A 128 12.79 2.38 5.21
CA ASN A 128 12.64 2.50 6.67
C ASN A 128 11.67 3.63 7.09
N LEU A 129 10.80 4.10 6.18
CA LEU A 129 9.82 5.16 6.45
C LEU A 129 8.40 4.64 6.26
N ALA A 130 7.52 4.77 7.23
CA ALA A 130 6.07 4.58 7.06
C ALA A 130 5.36 5.94 6.98
N TYR A 131 4.25 6.01 6.25
CA TYR A 131 3.36 7.17 6.29
C TYR A 131 1.99 6.73 6.78
N ALA A 132 1.65 7.12 8.00
CA ALA A 132 0.52 6.59 8.75
C ALA A 132 -0.06 7.68 9.66
N PRO A 133 -1.28 7.51 10.21
CA PRO A 133 -1.81 8.42 11.21
C PRO A 133 -0.88 8.49 12.44
N PRO A 134 -1.00 9.52 13.30
CA PRO A 134 -0.07 9.71 14.42
C PRO A 134 -0.05 8.56 15.43
N ASN A 135 -1.14 7.79 15.53
CA ASN A 135 -1.23 6.58 16.36
C ASN A 135 -0.44 5.38 15.77
N GLY A 136 0.10 5.50 14.56
CA GLY A 136 0.86 4.46 13.87
C GLY A 136 0.00 3.37 13.23
N GLU A 137 -1.32 3.53 13.16
CA GLU A 137 -2.22 2.54 12.54
C GLU A 137 -1.82 2.25 11.09
N ILE A 138 -1.71 0.96 10.75
CA ILE A 138 -1.41 0.55 9.38
C ILE A 138 -2.71 0.64 8.58
N VAL A 139 -2.77 1.64 7.72
CA VAL A 139 -3.91 1.92 6.85
C VAL A 139 -3.50 1.80 5.38
N GLN A 140 -4.47 1.46 4.55
CA GLN A 140 -4.30 1.41 3.11
C GLN A 140 -4.12 2.83 2.55
N LEU A 141 -2.96 3.11 1.95
CA LEU A 141 -2.75 4.35 1.21
C LEU A 141 -3.28 4.20 -0.21
N GLU A 142 -4.55 4.54 -0.39
CA GLU A 142 -5.22 4.48 -1.69
C GLU A 142 -4.61 5.46 -2.69
N TYR A 143 -4.57 5.05 -3.96
CA TYR A 143 -4.12 5.91 -5.06
C TYR A 143 -4.85 5.58 -6.36
N ARG A 144 -4.84 6.54 -7.30
CA ARG A 144 -5.45 6.40 -8.64
C ARG A 144 -4.61 7.13 -9.67
N SER A 145 -4.78 6.78 -10.95
CA SER A 145 -4.07 7.44 -12.05
C SER A 145 -4.27 8.96 -12.05
N GLY A 146 -5.52 9.41 -11.98
CA GLY A 146 -5.86 10.82 -12.21
C GLY A 146 -5.69 11.21 -13.68
N TRP A 147 -5.51 12.50 -13.95
CA TRP A 147 -5.41 13.06 -15.28
C TRP A 147 -4.02 13.65 -15.54
N LEU A 148 -3.50 13.36 -16.74
CA LEU A 148 -2.23 13.84 -17.27
C LEU A 148 -2.10 15.37 -17.16
N ASP A 149 -0.88 15.85 -16.88
CA ASP A 149 -0.45 17.27 -16.90
C ASP A 149 -1.25 18.22 -15.98
N THR A 150 -1.91 17.71 -14.94
CA THR A 150 -2.61 18.55 -13.95
C THR A 150 -2.23 18.19 -12.52
N ALA A 151 -2.44 19.14 -11.60
CA ALA A 151 -2.26 18.91 -10.17
C ALA A 151 -3.30 17.96 -9.54
N ASN A 152 -4.36 17.61 -10.28
CA ASN A 152 -5.39 16.68 -9.80
C ASN A 152 -6.03 17.12 -8.46
N TRP A 153 -6.38 18.41 -8.33
CA TRP A 153 -6.81 19.04 -7.07
C TRP A 153 -7.98 18.35 -6.37
N VAL A 154 -8.85 17.64 -7.09
CA VAL A 154 -9.97 16.87 -6.48
C VAL A 154 -9.49 15.77 -5.52
N PHE A 155 -8.26 15.28 -5.70
CA PHE A 155 -7.66 14.25 -4.86
C PHE A 155 -6.98 14.84 -3.61
N VAL A 156 -6.65 16.13 -3.61
CA VAL A 156 -5.99 16.78 -2.47
C VAL A 156 -6.94 16.76 -1.26
N GLY A 157 -6.44 16.26 -0.14
CA GLY A 157 -7.20 16.07 1.09
C GLY A 157 -8.18 14.89 1.09
N SER A 158 -8.20 14.07 0.04
CA SER A 158 -9.19 12.99 -0.11
C SER A 158 -8.78 11.65 0.52
N ASN A 159 -7.55 11.54 1.01
CA ASN A 159 -6.88 10.27 1.34
C ASN A 159 -6.74 9.30 0.16
N ILE A 160 -6.77 9.83 -1.07
CA ILE A 160 -6.45 9.11 -2.30
C ILE A 160 -5.41 9.92 -3.06
N MET A 161 -4.24 9.34 -3.32
CA MET A 161 -3.18 10.02 -4.06
C MET A 161 -3.36 9.88 -5.57
N SER A 162 -3.18 10.97 -6.31
CA SER A 162 -3.14 10.92 -7.78
C SER A 162 -1.72 10.67 -8.28
N GLN A 163 -1.52 9.62 -9.08
CA GLN A 163 -0.23 9.31 -9.71
C GLN A 163 0.27 10.48 -10.57
N TRP A 164 -0.54 10.93 -11.54
CA TRP A 164 -0.19 12.11 -12.35
C TRP A 164 -0.06 13.39 -11.53
N GLY A 165 -0.88 13.53 -10.49
CA GLY A 165 -0.77 14.64 -9.55
C GLY A 165 0.56 14.67 -8.82
N THR A 166 1.09 13.52 -8.37
CA THR A 166 2.44 13.48 -7.76
C THR A 166 3.52 13.95 -8.71
N GLU A 167 3.44 13.60 -10.00
CA GLU A 167 4.41 14.05 -11.00
C GLU A 167 4.31 15.55 -11.23
N TYR A 168 3.10 16.09 -11.38
CA TYR A 168 2.92 17.54 -11.48
C TYR A 168 3.50 18.25 -10.26
N LEU A 169 3.20 17.78 -9.05
CA LEU A 169 3.63 18.42 -7.81
C LEU A 169 5.14 18.34 -7.61
N GLY A 170 5.77 17.22 -7.95
CA GLY A 170 7.22 17.05 -7.87
C GLY A 170 7.98 17.81 -8.95
N ASN A 171 7.51 17.75 -10.20
CA ASN A 171 8.22 18.28 -11.36
C ASN A 171 7.94 19.78 -11.60
N ILE A 172 6.67 20.20 -11.52
CA ILE A 172 6.26 21.58 -11.80
C ILE A 172 6.24 22.41 -10.52
N ALA A 173 5.55 21.94 -9.48
CA ALA A 173 5.42 22.68 -8.22
C ALA A 173 6.64 22.55 -7.29
N ARG A 174 7.59 21.67 -7.62
CA ARG A 174 8.85 21.44 -6.89
C ARG A 174 8.64 21.08 -5.42
N LEU A 175 7.57 20.35 -5.12
CA LEU A 175 7.31 19.84 -3.78
C LEU A 175 8.15 18.60 -3.49
N THR A 176 8.58 18.46 -2.23
CA THR A 176 9.20 17.23 -1.73
C THR A 176 8.16 16.11 -1.60
N TYR A 177 8.61 14.85 -1.60
CA TYR A 177 7.74 13.68 -1.42
C TYR A 177 6.90 13.78 -0.13
N SER A 178 7.47 14.33 0.95
CA SER A 178 6.77 14.54 2.22
C SER A 178 5.62 15.56 2.10
N GLN A 179 5.82 16.64 1.34
CA GLN A 179 4.77 17.63 1.06
C GLN A 179 3.69 17.06 0.14
N ILE A 180 4.08 16.26 -0.86
CA ILE A 180 3.15 15.55 -1.75
C ILE A 180 2.27 14.60 -0.95
N LEU A 181 2.86 13.78 -0.08
CA LEU A 181 2.10 12.87 0.81
C LEU A 181 1.12 13.63 1.71
N ASN A 182 1.55 14.74 2.31
CA ASN A 182 0.70 15.57 3.17
C ASN A 182 -0.44 16.26 2.40
N MET A 183 -0.27 16.53 1.11
CA MET A 183 -1.37 17.03 0.29
C MET A 183 -2.48 15.99 0.09
N TYR A 184 -2.14 14.71 -0.08
CA TYR A 184 -3.13 13.67 -0.37
C TYR A 184 -3.71 13.01 0.87
N TYR A 185 -2.88 12.72 1.88
CA TYR A 185 -3.30 12.11 3.14
C TYR A 185 -3.02 13.06 4.31
N PRO A 186 -3.85 14.10 4.49
CA PRO A 186 -3.66 15.09 5.55
C PRO A 186 -3.85 14.46 6.93
N GLY A 187 -3.05 14.93 7.89
CA GLY A 187 -3.09 14.44 9.27
C GLY A 187 -2.29 13.17 9.51
N TYR A 188 -1.67 12.60 8.48
CA TYR A 188 -0.72 11.51 8.60
C TYR A 188 0.68 12.09 8.76
N VAL A 189 1.62 11.28 9.25
CA VAL A 189 3.00 11.69 9.48
C VAL A 189 3.97 10.60 9.01
N ILE A 190 5.21 11.00 8.72
CA ILE A 190 6.30 10.07 8.46
C ILE A 190 6.77 9.51 9.82
N HIS A 191 6.84 8.19 9.89
CA HIS A 191 7.42 7.44 11.02
C HIS A 191 8.66 6.71 10.55
N GLY A 192 9.72 6.70 11.36
CA GLY A 192 10.85 5.79 11.16
C GLY A 192 10.53 4.41 11.72
N ILE A 193 10.82 3.36 10.95
CA ILE A 193 10.55 1.95 11.30
C ILE A 193 11.76 1.05 11.08
#